data_AF-A0A2W6SPK9-F1
#
_entry.id   AF-A0A2W6SPK9-F1
#
_cell.length_a   1.000
_cell.length_b   1.000
_cell.length_c   1.000
_cell.angle_alpha   90.00
_cell.angle_beta   90.00
_cell.angle_gamma   90.00
#
_symmetry.space_group_name_H-M   'P 1'
#
loop_
_entity.id
_entity.type
_entity.pdbx_description
1 polymer ?
#
loop_
_entity_poly.entity_id
_entity_poly.type
_entity_poly.pdbx_seq_one_letter_code
_entity_poly.pdbx_strand_id
1 'polypeptide(L)'
;MTPSVELLPPIEDAPVEPFPFPILLDEAGFAWIPDGFRPGLFQHLPLCEGAALGWAPIPEFNKALIAIWGGNPFAPTGEALALLMSRRGLRGLIAGLQSIEAQMEGM
;
A
#
# COMPACT_ATOMS: atom_id res chain seq x y z
N MET A 1 -22.76 -11.69 -17.06
CA MET A 1 -22.96 -10.55 -16.15
C MET A 1 -21.59 -10.08 -15.73
N THR A 2 -21.15 -8.91 -16.19
CA THR A 2 -19.89 -8.32 -15.72
C THR A 2 -20.15 -7.86 -14.29
N PRO A 3 -19.38 -8.30 -13.28
CA PRO A 3 -19.55 -7.78 -11.92
C PRO A 3 -19.41 -6.26 -11.98
N SER A 4 -20.39 -5.53 -11.47
CA SER A 4 -20.30 -4.09 -11.34
C SER A 4 -19.18 -3.80 -10.35
N VAL A 5 -18.04 -3.34 -10.83
CA VAL A 5 -16.96 -2.87 -9.96
C VAL A 5 -17.48 -1.59 -9.31
N GLU A 6 -17.74 -1.65 -8.01
CA GLU A 6 -18.04 -0.46 -7.22
C GLU A 6 -16.80 0.43 -7.22
N LEU A 7 -16.90 1.57 -7.92
CA LEU A 7 -15.85 2.58 -7.95
C LEU A 7 -16.06 3.54 -6.79
N LEU A 8 -15.14 3.49 -5.83
CA LEU A 8 -15.14 4.42 -4.70
C LEU A 8 -14.76 5.83 -5.18
N PRO A 9 -15.27 6.89 -4.52
CA PRO A 9 -14.94 8.26 -4.87
C PRO A 9 -13.44 8.54 -4.66
N PRO A 10 -12.85 9.48 -5.41
CA PRO A 10 -11.46 9.89 -5.21
C PRO A 10 -11.28 10.54 -3.84
N ILE A 11 -10.17 10.22 -3.17
CA ILE A 11 -9.76 10.81 -1.90
C ILE A 11 -8.93 12.08 -2.19
N GLU A 12 -9.08 13.12 -1.35
CA GLU A 12 -8.28 14.34 -1.43
C GLU A 12 -6.79 14.06 -1.17
N ASP A 13 -5.92 14.88 -1.77
CA ASP A 13 -4.47 14.76 -1.66
C ASP A 13 -4.00 15.41 -0.33
N ALA A 14 -4.22 14.70 0.78
CA ALA A 14 -3.83 15.12 2.13
C ALA A 14 -2.64 14.27 2.64
N PRO A 15 -1.83 14.79 3.59
CA PRO A 15 -0.79 14.00 4.25
C PRO A 15 -1.36 12.69 4.83
N VAL A 16 -0.58 11.61 4.71
CA VAL A 16 -0.97 10.33 5.30
C VAL A 16 -0.74 10.40 6.80
N GLU A 17 -1.82 10.36 7.57
CA GLU A 17 -1.77 10.30 9.04
C GLU A 17 -1.48 8.88 9.53
N PRO A 18 -0.82 8.70 10.69
CA PRO A 18 -0.71 7.40 11.33
C PRO A 18 -2.09 6.86 11.71
N PHE A 19 -2.21 5.54 11.88
CA PHE A 19 -3.47 4.99 12.40
C PHE A 19 -3.81 5.60 13.77
N PRO A 20 -5.06 6.02 14.01
CA PRO A 20 -5.45 6.71 15.24
C PRO A 20 -5.52 5.79 16.46
N PHE A 21 -5.19 4.50 16.30
CA PHE A 21 -5.18 3.48 17.34
C PHE A 21 -3.98 2.54 17.14
N PRO A 22 -3.49 1.89 18.22
CA PRO A 22 -2.40 0.94 18.12
C PRO A 22 -2.81 -0.27 17.28
N ILE A 23 -1.90 -0.71 16.40
CA ILE A 23 -2.02 -1.97 15.67
C ILE A 23 -1.31 -3.05 16.49
N LEU A 24 -2.06 -4.08 16.92
CA LEU A 24 -1.51 -5.22 17.65
C LEU A 24 -1.04 -6.30 16.68
N LEU A 25 0.12 -6.88 17.00
CA LEU A 25 0.71 -7.99 16.29
C LEU A 25 0.40 -9.29 17.04
N ASP A 26 0.04 -10.33 16.32
CA ASP A 26 -0.03 -11.67 16.90
C ASP A 26 1.35 -12.35 16.92
N GLU A 27 1.42 -13.50 17.59
CA GLU A 27 2.67 -14.29 17.71
C GLU A 27 3.13 -14.89 16.37
N ALA A 28 2.26 -14.93 15.36
CA ALA A 28 2.55 -15.42 14.03
C ALA A 28 3.01 -14.31 13.06
N GLY A 29 3.07 -13.06 13.53
CA GLY A 29 3.50 -11.91 12.74
C GLY A 29 2.40 -11.34 11.82
N PHE A 30 1.13 -11.55 12.16
CA PHE A 30 -0.01 -10.95 11.46
C PHE A 30 -0.61 -9.78 12.25
N ALA A 31 -1.32 -8.91 11.54
CA ALA A 31 -2.06 -7.80 12.12
C ALA A 31 -3.38 -7.55 11.40
N TRP A 32 -4.36 -7.02 12.14
CA TRP A 32 -5.60 -6.49 11.58
C TRP A 32 -5.41 -5.02 11.21
N ILE A 33 -5.36 -4.74 9.91
CA ILE A 33 -5.12 -3.41 9.35
C ILE A 33 -6.43 -2.83 8.79
N PRO A 34 -6.78 -1.58 9.08
CA PRO A 34 -7.94 -0.92 8.46
C PRO A 34 -7.83 -0.93 6.93
N ASP A 35 -8.93 -1.26 6.25
CA ASP A 35 -8.98 -1.25 4.79
C ASP A 35 -8.92 0.21 4.28
N GLY A 36 -7.88 0.52 3.49
CA GLY A 36 -7.65 1.87 2.97
C GLY A 36 -8.68 2.38 1.96
N PHE A 37 -9.57 1.51 1.49
CA PHE A 37 -10.62 1.84 0.51
C PHE A 37 -12.03 1.67 1.09
N ARG A 38 -12.23 0.77 2.07
CA ARG A 38 -13.55 0.44 2.62
C ARG A 38 -13.64 0.80 4.10
N PRO A 39 -14.19 1.97 4.44
CA PRO A 39 -14.32 2.41 5.83
C PRO A 39 -15.04 1.38 6.71
N GLY A 40 -14.49 1.14 7.91
CA GLY A 40 -15.05 0.21 8.89
C GLY A 40 -14.72 -1.27 8.64
N LEU A 41 -14.00 -1.60 7.56
CA LEU A 41 -13.48 -2.94 7.34
C LEU A 41 -12.01 -3.06 7.76
N PHE A 42 -11.62 -4.28 8.11
CA PHE A 42 -10.24 -4.64 8.45
C PHE A 42 -9.79 -5.83 7.61
N GLN A 43 -8.51 -5.85 7.27
CA GLN A 43 -7.83 -6.93 6.57
C GLN A 43 -6.84 -7.59 7.51
N HIS A 44 -6.81 -8.92 7.53
CA HIS A 44 -5.80 -9.68 8.25
C HIS A 44 -4.61 -9.91 7.33
N LEU A 45 -3.50 -9.22 7.60
CA LEU A 45 -2.32 -9.21 6.73
C LEU A 45 -1.09 -9.67 7.51
N PRO A 46 -0.19 -10.45 6.90
CA PRO A 46 1.11 -10.71 7.49
C PRO A 46 1.98 -9.46 7.41
N LEU A 47 2.87 -9.32 8.39
CA LEU A 47 3.85 -8.24 8.44
C LEU A 47 5.18 -8.71 7.87
N CYS A 48 5.76 -7.88 7.02
CA CYS A 48 7.06 -8.13 6.43
C CYS A 48 8.10 -7.16 6.98
N GLU A 49 9.32 -7.64 7.22
CA GLU A 49 10.44 -6.80 7.70
C GLU A 49 10.98 -5.85 6.62
N GLY A 50 10.62 -6.07 5.36
CA GLY A 50 11.03 -5.22 4.25
C GLY A 50 10.13 -5.38 3.04
N ALA A 51 10.42 -4.58 2.02
CA ALA A 51 9.77 -4.66 0.73
C ALA A 51 10.77 -4.46 -0.42
N ALA A 52 10.53 -5.16 -1.53
CA ALA A 52 11.21 -4.94 -2.80
C ALA A 52 10.23 -4.35 -3.83
N LEU A 53 10.75 -3.59 -4.79
CA LEU A 53 9.95 -2.96 -5.85
C LEU A 53 10.44 -3.36 -7.24
N GLY A 54 9.49 -3.64 -8.13
CA GLY A 54 9.71 -3.89 -9.55
C GLY A 54 8.71 -3.11 -10.37
N TRP A 55 9.07 -2.75 -11.60
CA TRP A 55 8.17 -1.99 -12.45
C TRP A 55 8.36 -2.30 -13.94
N ALA A 56 7.31 -2.07 -14.72
CA ALA A 56 7.35 -2.12 -16.17
C ALA A 56 6.43 -1.04 -16.77
N PRO A 57 6.81 -0.36 -17.88
CA PRO A 57 5.92 0.56 -18.56
C PRO A 57 4.76 -0.19 -19.25
N ILE A 58 3.57 0.40 -19.28
CA ILE A 58 2.44 -0.09 -20.07
C ILE A 58 1.90 1.04 -20.98
N PRO A 59 2.56 1.26 -22.15
CA PRO A 59 2.29 2.40 -23.02
C PRO A 59 0.83 2.50 -23.48
N GLU A 60 0.20 1.37 -23.80
CA GLU A 60 -1.18 1.29 -24.30
C GLU A 60 -2.22 1.84 -23.32
N PHE A 61 -1.91 1.92 -22.03
CA PHE A 61 -2.76 2.53 -21.00
C PHE A 61 -2.23 3.85 -20.46
N ASN A 62 -1.09 4.34 -20.96
CA ASN A 62 -0.37 5.48 -20.40
C ASN A 62 -0.12 5.33 -18.87
N LYS A 63 0.30 4.13 -18.47
CA LYS A 63 0.51 3.73 -17.06
C LYS A 63 1.84 2.99 -16.88
N ALA A 64 2.21 2.75 -15.64
CA ALA A 64 3.24 1.80 -15.26
C ALA A 64 2.62 0.68 -14.40
N LEU A 65 3.08 -0.56 -14.60
CA LEU A 65 2.91 -1.64 -13.65
C LEU A 65 3.94 -1.44 -12.53
N ILE A 66 3.50 -1.49 -11.28
CA ILE A 66 4.37 -1.48 -10.11
C ILE A 66 4.04 -2.73 -9.30
N ALA A 67 5.04 -3.57 -9.08
CA ALA A 67 4.95 -4.71 -8.18
C ALA A 67 5.71 -4.40 -6.89
N ILE A 68 5.07 -4.68 -5.76
CA ILE A 68 5.64 -4.57 -4.42
C ILE A 68 5.63 -5.97 -3.85
N TRP A 69 6.81 -6.46 -3.44
CA TRP A 69 6.94 -7.72 -2.73
C TRP A 69 7.20 -7.43 -1.26
N GLY A 70 6.35 -7.96 -0.39
CA GLY A 70 6.60 -8.01 1.04
C GLY A 70 7.49 -9.20 1.36
N GLY A 71 8.58 -8.96 2.08
CA GLY A 71 9.42 -10.03 2.58
C GLY A 71 10.69 -9.49 3.23
N ASN A 72 11.30 -10.30 4.09
CA ASN A 72 12.63 -10.00 4.57
C ASN A 72 13.60 -10.00 3.35
N PRO A 73 14.36 -8.93 3.08
CA PRO A 73 15.31 -8.89 1.95
C PRO A 73 16.40 -9.98 2.05
N PHE A 74 16.61 -10.54 3.24
CA PHE A 74 17.50 -11.65 3.54
C PHE A 74 16.79 -13.02 3.61
N ALA A 75 15.44 -13.05 3.61
CA ALA A 75 14.61 -14.27 3.60
C ALA A 75 13.25 -13.99 2.91
N PRO A 76 13.22 -13.90 1.56
CA PRO A 76 12.06 -13.39 0.84
C PRO A 76 10.87 -14.36 0.91
N THR A 77 9.76 -13.87 1.46
CA THR A 77 8.43 -14.51 1.36
C THR A 77 7.75 -14.10 0.05
N GLY A 78 6.91 -14.97 -0.50
CA GLY A 78 6.29 -14.78 -1.81
C GLY A 78 5.08 -13.84 -1.84
N GLU A 79 4.96 -12.93 -0.88
CA GLU A 79 3.79 -12.04 -0.78
C GLU A 79 3.97 -10.85 -1.72
N ALA A 80 3.11 -10.72 -2.71
CA ALA A 80 3.25 -9.73 -3.76
C ALA A 80 1.93 -9.04 -4.06
N LEU A 81 1.98 -7.72 -4.23
CA LEU A 81 0.88 -6.90 -4.75
C LEU A 81 1.35 -6.18 -6.00
N ALA A 82 0.54 -6.21 -7.07
CA ALA A 82 0.82 -5.50 -8.31
C ALA A 82 -0.26 -4.44 -8.58
N LEU A 83 0.18 -3.23 -8.93
CA LEU A 83 -0.65 -2.03 -9.10
C LEU A 83 -0.42 -1.41 -10.47
N LEU A 84 -1.51 -1.00 -11.14
CA LEU A 84 -1.45 -0.19 -12.35
C LEU A 84 -1.56 1.29 -11.99
N MET A 85 -0.50 2.06 -12.21
CA MET A 85 -0.41 3.43 -11.74
C MET A 85 -0.23 4.45 -12.86
N SER A 86 -1.00 5.54 -12.79
CA SER A 86 -0.79 6.73 -13.62
C SER A 86 0.37 7.59 -13.06
N ARG A 87 0.87 8.54 -13.85
CA ARG A 87 1.89 9.50 -13.36
C ARG A 87 1.42 10.30 -12.14
N ARG A 88 0.14 10.66 -12.08
CA ARG A 88 -0.44 11.36 -10.92
C ARG A 88 -0.48 10.44 -9.70
N GLY A 89 -0.93 9.19 -9.87
CA GLY A 89 -0.96 8.22 -8.78
C GLY A 89 0.43 7.91 -8.21
N LEU A 90 1.45 7.81 -9.07
CA LEU A 90 2.84 7.61 -8.64
C LEU A 90 3.36 8.76 -7.79
N ARG A 91 3.06 10.00 -8.18
CA ARG A 91 3.43 11.18 -7.38
C ARG A 91 2.74 11.18 -6.01
N GLY A 92 1.46 10.81 -5.95
CA GLY A 92 0.73 10.67 -4.68
C GLY A 92 1.35 9.61 -3.76
N LEU A 93 1.72 8.43 -4.31
CA LEU A 93 2.41 7.40 -3.53
C LEU A 93 3.74 7.90 -2.96
N ILE A 94 4.56 8.59 -3.78
CA ILE A 94 5.83 9.16 -3.33
C ILE A 94 5.60 10.20 -2.23
N ALA A 95 4.64 11.11 -2.40
CA ALA A 95 4.32 12.12 -1.40
C ALA A 95 3.87 11.47 -0.07
N GLY A 96 3.06 10.41 -0.12
CA GLY A 96 2.68 9.63 1.05
C GLY A 96 3.88 9.00 1.77
N LEU A 97 4.79 8.36 1.03
CA LEU A 97 6.01 7.78 1.60
C LEU A 97 6.91 8.84 2.27
N GLN A 98 7.10 9.99 1.62
CA GLN A 98 7.85 11.12 2.18
C GLN A 98 7.18 11.69 3.44
N SER A 99 5.84 11.75 3.45
CA SER A 99 5.08 12.18 4.62
C SER A 99 5.27 11.24 5.81
N ILE A 100 5.37 9.92 5.57
CA ILE A 100 5.64 8.93 6.62
C ILE A 100 7.06 9.11 7.16
N GLU A 101 8.06 9.20 6.27
CA GLU A 101 9.47 9.41 6.63
C GLU A 101 9.65 10.64 7.55
N ALA A 102 9.09 11.78 7.15
CA ALA A 102 9.18 13.02 7.93
C ALA A 102 8.56 12.92 9.34
N GLN A 103 7.50 12.12 9.49
CA GLN A 103 6.87 11.89 10.80
C GLN A 103 7.72 10.98 11.69
N MET A 104 8.42 10.01 11.10
CA MET A 104 9.32 9.11 11.84
C MET A 104 10.57 9.82 12.36
N GLU A 105 11.08 10.85 11.67
CA GLU A 105 12.20 11.67 12.16
C GLU A 105 11.87 12.45 13.44
N GLY A 106 10.57 12.69 13.70
CA GLY A 106 10.07 13.39 14.88
C GLY A 106 9.68 12.49 16.06
N MET A 107 9.85 11.17 15.94
CA MET A 107 9.57 10.17 16.98
C MET A 107 10.83 9.79 17.76
#